data_AF-A0A967G8Z9-F1
#
_entry.id   AF-A0A967G8Z9-F1
#
_cell.length_a   1.000
_cell.length_b   1.000
_cell.length_c   1.000
_cell.angle_alpha   90.00
_cell.angle_beta   90.00
_cell.angle_gamma   90.00
#
_symmetry.space_group_name_H-M   'P 1'
#
loop_
_entity.id
_entity.type
_entity.pdbx_description
1 polymer ?
#
loop_
_entity_poly.entity_id
_entity_poly.type
_entity_poly.pdbx_seq_one_letter_code
_entity_poly.pdbx_strand_id
1 'polypeptide(L)' 'MDNRHFARANVKWPVSISTDDSSRDGVTTDLSPSGAYIQMWKSTSTQ' A
#
# COMPACT_ATOMS: atom_id res chain seq x y z
N MET A 1 -2.28 18.99 -16.43
CA MET A 1 -0.87 18.56 -16.50
C MET A 1 -0.63 17.58 -15.37
N ASP A 2 0.12 16.53 -15.64
CA ASP A 2 0.40 15.48 -14.67
C ASP A 2 1.57 15.93 -13.77
N ASN A 3 1.26 16.41 -12.56
CA ASN A 3 2.25 16.99 -11.62
C ASN A 3 3.05 15.92 -10.86
N ARG A 4 3.39 14.79 -11.49
CA ARG A 4 4.14 13.71 -10.86
C ARG A 4 5.62 13.82 -11.20
N HIS A 5 6.47 13.96 -10.17
CA HIS A 5 7.94 13.99 -10.32
C HIS A 5 8.54 12.63 -10.71
N PHE A 6 7.82 11.52 -10.45
CA PHE A 6 8.31 10.16 -10.74
C PHE A 6 7.21 9.29 -11.36
N ALA A 7 7.61 8.45 -12.32
CA ALA A 7 6.77 7.38 -12.84
C ALA A 7 6.47 6.36 -11.73
N ARG A 8 5.24 5.81 -11.72
CA ARG A 8 4.82 4.78 -10.78
C ARG A 8 4.75 3.43 -11.49
N ALA A 9 5.40 2.42 -10.93
CA ALA A 9 5.26 1.05 -11.36
C ALA A 9 3.98 0.46 -10.76
N ASN A 10 3.09 -0.06 -11.61
CA ASN A 10 1.91 -0.78 -11.13
C ASN A 10 2.32 -2.21 -10.77
N VAL A 11 2.15 -2.58 -9.50
CA VAL A 11 2.54 -3.89 -8.96
C VAL A 11 1.38 -4.51 -8.18
N LYS A 12 1.47 -5.79 -7.83
CA LYS A 12 0.51 -6.48 -6.96
C LYS A 12 1.27 -7.35 -5.97
N TRP A 13 1.95 -6.70 -5.03
CA TRP A 13 2.75 -7.39 -4.04
C TRP A 13 2.06 -7.39 -2.68
N PRO A 14 1.89 -8.56 -2.03
CA PRO A 14 1.39 -8.60 -0.67
C PRO A 14 2.40 -7.94 0.27
N VAL A 15 1.89 -7.22 1.27
CA VAL A 15 2.71 -6.55 2.27
C VAL A 15 2.04 -6.65 3.63
N SER A 16 2.84 -6.83 4.67
CA SER A 16 2.43 -6.70 6.07
C SER A 16 3.02 -5.42 6.63
N ILE A 17 2.16 -4.60 7.23
CA ILE A 17 2.50 -3.27 7.74
C ILE A 17 2.39 -3.33 9.25
N SER A 18 3.53 -3.15 9.92
CA SER A 18 3.58 -3.04 11.37
C SER A 18 3.45 -1.57 11.77
N THR A 19 2.44 -1.27 12.57
CA THR A 19 2.29 -0.02 13.29
C THR A 19 2.51 -0.27 14.78
N ASP A 20 2.75 0.77 15.56
CA ASP A 20 3.05 0.65 16.99
C ASP A 20 1.96 -0.14 17.75
N ASP A 21 0.70 -0.03 17.32
CA ASP A 21 -0.44 -0.65 17.98
C ASP A 21 -0.92 -1.97 17.32
N SER A 22 -0.58 -2.22 16.06
CA SER A 22 -1.13 -3.35 15.30
C SER A 22 -0.36 -3.69 14.03
N SER A 23 -0.50 -4.92 13.55
CA SER A 23 -0.12 -5.30 12.18
C SER A 23 -1.35 -5.38 11.28
N ARG A 24 -1.20 -4.99 10.01
CA ARG A 24 -2.24 -5.09 8.98
C ARG A 24 -1.65 -5.57 7.67
N ASP A 25 -2.40 -6.43 6.98
CA ASP A 25 -2.02 -6.89 5.66
C ASP A 25 -2.66 -6.03 4.56
N GLY A 26 -1.99 -5.96 3.42
CA GLY A 26 -2.45 -5.23 2.25
C GLY A 26 -1.71 -5.65 0.99
N VAL A 27 -1.96 -4.90 -0.09
CA VAL A 27 -1.29 -5.09 -1.39
C VAL A 27 -0.76 -3.75 -1.88
N THR A 28 0.53 -3.69 -2.19
CA THR A 28 1.12 -2.56 -2.90
C THR A 28 0.60 -2.58 -4.34
N THR A 29 0.04 -1.45 -4.78
CA THR A 29 -0.55 -1.29 -6.12
C THR A 29 0.27 -0.36 -7.00
N ASP A 30 0.87 0.67 -6.41
CA ASP A 30 1.76 1.59 -7.11
C ASP A 30 3.04 1.82 -6.30
N LEU A 31 4.19 1.78 -6.96
CA LEU A 31 5.49 2.02 -6.33
C LEU A 31 6.30 3.07 -7.11
N SER A 32 6.94 3.98 -6.38
CA SER A 32 7.88 4.98 -6.90
C SER A 32 9.02 5.19 -5.92
N PRO A 33 10.16 5.77 -6.35
CA PRO A 33 11.27 6.07 -5.44
C PRO A 33 10.88 6.97 -4.25
N SER A 34 9.86 7.82 -4.41
CA SER A 34 9.37 8.71 -3.35
C SER A 34 8.27 8.10 -2.48
N GLY A 35 7.84 6.86 -2.74
CA GLY A 35 6.83 6.19 -1.92
C GLY A 35 5.99 5.14 -2.64
N ALA A 36 5.14 4.47 -1.86
CA ALA A 36 4.27 3.39 -2.30
C ALA A 36 2.80 3.69 -1.96
N TYR A 37 1.88 3.21 -2.79
CA TYR A 37 0.45 3.19 -2.50
C TYR A 37 0.03 1.75 -2.15
N ILE A 38 -0.54 1.60 -0.96
CA ILE A 38 -0.92 0.29 -0.41
C ILE A 38 -2.42 0.27 -0.16
N GLN A 39 -3.08 -0.74 -0.73
CA GLN A 39 -4.47 -1.03 -0.44
C GLN A 39 -4.54 -2.00 0.74
N MET A 40 -5.04 -1.53 1.88
CA MET A 40 -5.25 -2.35 3.07
C MET A 40 -6.33 -3.39 2.82
N TRP A 41 -6.15 -4.60 3.33
CA TRP A 41 -7.23 -5.57 3.39
C TRP A 41 -8.24 -5.13 4.45
N LYS A 42 -9.51 -5.18 4.09
CA LYS A 42 -10.59 -4.86 5.02
C LYS A 42 -10.64 -5.99 6.05
N SER A 43 -10.23 -5.71 7.28
CA SER A 43 -10.45 -6.64 8.38
C SER A 43 -11.95 -6.86 8.54
N THR A 44 -12.46 -7.99 8.05
CA THR A 44 -13.79 -8.47 8.41
C THR A 44 -13.73 -8.93 9.85
N SER A 45 -13.80 -8.00 10.80
CA SER A 45 -14.08 -8.33 12.18
C SER A 45 -15.55 -8.74 12.23
N THR A 46 -15.80 -10.04 12.19
CA THR A 46 -17.11 -10.61 12.52
C THR A 46 -17.39 -10.25 13.98
N GLN A 47 -18.36 -9.36 14.20
CA GLN A 47 -18.96 -9.14 15.52
C GLN A 47 -19.88 -10.31 15.89
#